data_AF-A0A1T2XK37-F1
#
_entry.id   AF-A0A1T2XK37-F1
#
_cell.length_a   1.000
_cell.length_b   1.000
_cell.length_c   1.000
_cell.angle_alpha   90.00
_cell.angle_beta   90.00
_cell.angle_gamma   90.00
#
_symmetry.space_group_name_H-M   'P 1'
#
loop_
_entity.id
_entity.type
_entity.pdbx_description
1 polymer ?
#
loop_
_entity_poly.entity_id
_entity_poly.type
_entity_poly.pdbx_seq_one_letter_code
_entity_poly.pdbx_strand_id
1 'polypeptide(L)'
;MYIQAPKILARIQVPVNISTEITLDRPASELKRKSDRVLLQECQLVAIHAHHFKIKEGKLFIEGVIETNMEFAAVENTSCTESYGDICHTTAQVPFKSCTHITFAEGNEPNLAQQQEQSTFLFTKPKHHGTMPSLRQFSNQSVYQHEPYCELVSYSMDEVVEEKGTGMKHEGSCHEKTFNILSKQIVLHLMIEVLQVQQIPLQQH
;
A
#
# COMPACT_ATOMS: atom_id res chain seq x y z
N MET A 1 15.43 30.64 9.80
CA MET A 1 14.09 30.20 10.28
C MET A 1 13.90 28.76 9.81
N TYR A 2 13.33 27.89 10.63
CA TYR A 2 13.09 26.49 10.27
C TYR A 2 11.59 26.20 10.32
N ILE A 3 11.13 25.32 9.45
CA ILE A 3 9.76 24.79 9.47
C ILE A 3 9.81 23.27 9.56
N GLN A 4 8.76 22.67 10.14
CA GLN A 4 8.50 21.24 10.02
C GLN A 4 7.42 21.02 8.97
N ALA A 5 7.77 20.27 7.92
CA ALA A 5 6.85 19.99 6.83
C ALA A 5 7.11 18.58 6.25
N PRO A 6 6.08 17.94 5.67
CA PRO A 6 6.28 16.74 4.86
C PRO A 6 7.22 17.04 3.70
N LYS A 7 8.31 16.28 3.61
CA LYS A 7 9.19 16.28 2.45
C LYS A 7 8.94 15.00 1.67
N ILE A 8 8.71 15.14 0.36
CA ILE A 8 8.64 14.01 -0.56
C ILE A 8 10.07 13.48 -0.74
N LEU A 9 10.28 12.23 -0.33
CA LEU A 9 11.56 11.53 -0.46
C LEU A 9 11.67 10.84 -1.82
N ALA A 10 10.56 10.26 -2.28
CA ALA A 10 10.48 9.64 -3.59
C ALA A 10 9.01 9.55 -4.05
N ARG A 11 8.82 9.47 -5.37
CA ARG A 11 7.55 9.14 -6.01
C ARG A 11 7.78 7.93 -6.92
N ILE A 12 6.99 6.88 -6.76
CA ILE A 12 7.21 5.60 -7.45
C ILE A 12 5.89 5.00 -7.96
N GLN A 13 5.94 4.51 -9.20
CA GLN A 13 4.83 3.78 -9.80
C GLN A 13 4.98 2.29 -9.49
N VAL A 14 3.93 1.71 -8.92
CA VAL A 14 3.92 0.31 -8.48
C VAL A 14 2.87 -0.46 -9.30
N PRO A 15 3.29 -1.30 -10.26
CA PRO A 15 2.38 -2.20 -10.93
C PRO A 15 2.03 -3.38 -10.02
N VAL A 16 0.76 -3.79 -10.06
CA VAL A 16 0.22 -4.92 -9.31
C VAL A 16 -0.70 -5.70 -10.25
N ASN A 17 -0.43 -6.99 -10.42
CA ASN A 17 -1.25 -7.88 -11.23
C ASN A 17 -2.10 -8.77 -10.32
N ILE A 18 -3.40 -8.79 -10.55
CA ILE A 18 -4.35 -9.50 -9.69
C ILE A 18 -5.21 -10.41 -10.55
N SER A 19 -5.36 -11.67 -10.11
CA SER A 19 -6.30 -12.62 -10.68
C SER A 19 -7.24 -13.06 -9.56
N THR A 20 -8.54 -12.84 -9.74
CA THR A 20 -9.53 -13.11 -8.69
C THR A 20 -10.86 -13.58 -9.28
N GLU A 21 -11.69 -14.19 -8.45
CA GLU A 21 -13.07 -14.54 -8.79
C GLU A 21 -14.00 -13.92 -7.75
N ILE A 22 -15.06 -13.27 -8.22
CA ILE A 22 -16.12 -12.72 -7.36
C ILE A 22 -17.38 -13.52 -7.61
N THR A 23 -17.91 -14.14 -6.56
CA THR A 23 -19.17 -14.89 -6.61
C THR A 23 -20.33 -13.97 -6.23
N LEU A 24 -21.33 -13.88 -7.09
CA LEU A 24 -22.59 -13.20 -6.81
C LEU A 24 -23.47 -14.12 -5.95
N ASP A 25 -24.26 -13.53 -5.06
CA ASP A 25 -25.19 -14.24 -4.18
C ASP A 25 -26.38 -14.85 -4.95
N ARG A 26 -26.75 -14.25 -6.09
CA ARG A 26 -27.76 -14.75 -7.03
C ARG A 26 -27.20 -14.85 -8.46
N PRO A 27 -27.67 -15.82 -9.28
CA PRO A 27 -27.38 -15.83 -10.71
C PRO A 27 -27.89 -14.55 -11.37
N ALA A 28 -27.02 -13.92 -12.14
CA ALA A 28 -27.28 -12.71 -12.89
C ALA A 28 -27.46 -13.02 -14.38
N SER A 29 -28.36 -12.30 -15.05
CA SER A 29 -28.44 -12.25 -16.51
C SER A 29 -27.51 -11.18 -17.08
N GLU A 30 -27.28 -10.10 -16.33
CA GLU A 30 -26.52 -8.95 -16.81
C GLU A 30 -25.89 -8.17 -15.65
N LEU A 31 -24.63 -7.75 -15.84
CA LEU A 31 -23.97 -6.77 -14.98
C LEU A 31 -24.30 -5.36 -15.50
N LYS A 32 -25.05 -4.58 -14.72
CA LYS A 32 -25.57 -3.27 -15.14
C LYS A 32 -24.60 -2.13 -14.90
N ARG A 33 -24.01 -2.09 -13.71
CA ARG A 33 -23.09 -1.04 -13.29
C ARG A 33 -21.98 -1.62 -12.45
N LYS A 34 -20.82 -1.01 -12.56
CA LYS A 34 -19.63 -1.34 -11.77
C LYS A 34 -18.84 -0.09 -11.46
N SER A 35 -18.40 0.04 -10.22
CA SER A 35 -17.54 1.13 -9.77
C SER A 35 -16.50 0.57 -8.81
N ASP A 36 -15.23 0.84 -9.11
CA ASP A 36 -14.12 0.40 -8.27
C ASP A 36 -13.48 1.58 -7.54
N ARG A 37 -12.96 1.29 -6.35
CA ARG A 37 -12.10 2.18 -5.61
C ARG A 37 -10.94 1.40 -4.99
N VAL A 38 -9.74 1.98 -5.05
CA VAL A 38 -8.57 1.44 -4.37
C VAL A 38 -8.41 2.08 -2.99
N LEU A 39 -8.18 1.24 -1.98
CA LEU A 39 -7.85 1.64 -0.62
C LEU A 39 -6.48 1.06 -0.26
N LEU A 40 -5.52 1.94 0.02
CA LEU A 40 -4.21 1.55 0.54
C LEU A 40 -4.35 1.28 2.04
N GLN A 41 -4.00 0.08 2.50
CA GLN A 41 -4.10 -0.33 3.91
C GLN A 41 -2.74 -0.27 4.60
N GLU A 42 -1.69 -0.70 3.92
CA GLU A 42 -0.32 -0.68 4.41
C GLU A 42 0.63 -0.22 3.31
N CYS A 43 1.59 0.62 3.69
CA CYS A 43 2.76 0.89 2.87
C CYS A 43 3.95 1.16 3.79
N GLN A 44 4.86 0.19 3.84
CA GLN A 44 6.00 0.22 4.75
C GLN A 44 7.32 0.22 3.98
N LEU A 45 8.21 1.13 4.36
CA LEU A 45 9.58 1.18 3.86
C LEU A 45 10.48 0.29 4.71
N VAL A 46 11.09 -0.72 4.07
CA VAL A 46 12.18 -1.50 4.64
C VAL A 46 13.49 -1.04 4.00
N ALA A 47 14.37 -0.47 4.81
CA ALA A 47 15.68 -0.02 4.37
C ALA A 47 16.58 -1.20 3.97
N ILE A 48 17.33 -1.03 2.88
CA ILE A 48 18.33 -1.99 2.42
C ILE A 48 19.70 -1.30 2.49
N HIS A 49 20.72 -2.02 2.97
CA HIS A 49 22.09 -1.53 3.10
C HIS A 49 22.21 -0.20 3.87
N ALA A 50 21.48 -0.05 4.98
CA ALA A 50 21.58 1.12 5.85
C ALA A 50 22.97 1.18 6.50
N HIS A 51 23.88 1.95 5.92
CA HIS A 51 25.24 2.15 6.43
C HIS A 51 25.42 3.60 6.89
N HIS A 52 26.09 3.79 8.04
CA HIS A 52 26.29 5.12 8.63
C HIS A 52 25.00 5.97 8.73
N PHE A 53 23.87 5.34 9.07
CA PHE A 53 22.57 6.02 9.21
C PHE A 53 22.05 6.69 7.93
N LYS A 54 22.53 6.26 6.75
CA LYS A 54 22.00 6.69 5.45
C LYS A 54 21.28 5.54 4.77
N ILE A 55 20.05 5.79 4.34
CA ILE A 55 19.26 4.88 3.50
C ILE A 55 19.29 5.41 2.08
N LYS A 56 20.01 4.72 1.20
CA LYS A 56 20.04 5.05 -0.24
C LYS A 56 18.99 4.27 -1.02
N GLU A 57 18.59 3.12 -0.52
CA GLU A 57 17.65 2.23 -1.18
C GLU A 57 16.85 1.40 -0.16
N GLY A 58 15.74 0.86 -0.62
CA GLY A 58 14.86 0.05 0.20
C GLY A 58 13.89 -0.77 -0.63
N LYS A 59 12.96 -1.41 0.07
CA LYS A 59 11.77 -2.02 -0.50
C LYS A 59 10.53 -1.42 0.15
N LEU A 60 9.54 -1.09 -0.67
CA LEU A 60 8.20 -0.76 -0.20
C LEU A 60 7.36 -2.03 -0.23
N PHE A 61 6.82 -2.39 0.92
CA PHE A 61 5.79 -3.42 1.06
C PHE A 61 4.44 -2.72 1.09
N ILE A 62 3.56 -3.11 0.16
CA ILE A 62 2.29 -2.44 -0.08
C ILE A 62 1.18 -3.47 0.04
N GLU A 63 0.17 -3.17 0.85
CA GLU A 63 -1.06 -3.93 0.96
C GLU A 63 -2.26 -3.01 0.81
N GLY A 64 -3.30 -3.50 0.15
CA GLY A 64 -4.53 -2.75 -0.03
C GLY A 64 -5.67 -3.62 -0.52
N VAL A 65 -6.78 -2.97 -0.79
CA VAL A 65 -7.99 -3.61 -1.27
C VAL A 65 -8.62 -2.79 -2.40
N ILE A 66 -9.11 -3.47 -3.42
CA ILE A 66 -10.01 -2.90 -4.42
C ILE A 66 -11.43 -3.20 -3.94
N GLU A 67 -12.18 -2.15 -3.61
CA GLU A 67 -13.62 -2.24 -3.39
C GLU A 67 -14.34 -2.11 -4.72
N THR A 68 -15.01 -3.18 -5.13
CA THR A 68 -15.80 -3.25 -6.35
C THR A 68 -17.28 -3.24 -5.98
N ASN A 69 -17.96 -2.14 -6.24
CA ASN A 69 -19.40 -2.03 -6.14
C ASN A 69 -20.04 -2.43 -7.46
N MET A 70 -20.99 -3.36 -7.42
CA MET A 70 -21.65 -3.90 -8.62
C MET A 70 -23.16 -3.85 -8.45
N GLU A 71 -23.85 -3.51 -9.53
CA GLU A 71 -25.29 -3.70 -9.67
C GLU A 71 -25.55 -4.65 -10.83
N PHE A 72 -26.41 -5.64 -10.60
CA PHE A 72 -26.71 -6.68 -11.59
C PHE A 72 -28.18 -7.07 -11.55
N ALA A 73 -28.70 -7.55 -12.68
CA ALA A 73 -30.05 -8.08 -12.78
C ALA A 73 -30.04 -9.56 -12.40
N ALA A 74 -30.66 -9.91 -11.28
CA ALA A 74 -30.82 -11.30 -10.86
C ALA A 74 -31.93 -11.97 -11.66
N VAL A 75 -31.80 -13.28 -11.88
CA VAL A 75 -32.81 -14.08 -12.56
C VAL A 75 -33.60 -14.89 -11.54
N GLU A 76 -34.92 -14.68 -11.48
CA GLU A 76 -35.79 -15.43 -10.57
C GLU A 76 -36.82 -16.29 -11.33
N ASN A 77 -37.49 -15.72 -12.33
CA ASN A 77 -38.45 -16.43 -13.18
C ASN A 77 -38.31 -15.99 -14.63
N THR A 78 -38.10 -16.96 -15.53
CA THR A 78 -37.99 -16.73 -16.98
C THR A 78 -39.11 -17.45 -17.73
N SER A 79 -39.77 -16.73 -18.62
CA SER A 79 -40.58 -17.32 -19.69
C SER A 79 -39.83 -17.16 -21.02
N CYS A 80 -40.30 -17.80 -22.10
CA CYS A 80 -39.67 -17.66 -23.42
C CYS A 80 -39.84 -16.27 -24.05
N THR A 81 -40.71 -15.41 -23.50
CA THR A 81 -41.04 -14.09 -24.06
C THR A 81 -40.72 -12.93 -23.12
N GLU A 82 -40.64 -13.18 -21.81
CA GLU A 82 -40.47 -12.17 -20.78
C GLU A 82 -39.62 -12.72 -19.62
N SER A 83 -38.69 -11.89 -19.12
CA SER A 83 -37.90 -12.16 -17.92
C SER A 83 -38.20 -11.12 -16.84
N TYR A 84 -38.35 -11.60 -15.59
CA TYR A 84 -38.58 -10.78 -14.42
C TYR A 84 -37.49 -11.05 -13.39
N GLY A 85 -36.99 -9.98 -12.76
CA GLY A 85 -35.90 -10.09 -11.82
C GLY A 85 -35.62 -8.79 -11.07
N ASP A 86 -34.94 -8.93 -9.95
CA ASP A 86 -34.50 -7.81 -9.12
C ASP A 86 -33.21 -7.19 -9.64
N ILE A 87 -33.05 -5.88 -9.44
CA ILE A 87 -31.74 -5.25 -9.47
C ILE A 87 -31.10 -5.41 -8.09
N CYS A 88 -30.00 -6.14 -8.07
CA CYS A 88 -29.23 -6.44 -6.87
C CYS A 88 -28.01 -5.54 -6.78
N HIS A 89 -27.51 -5.35 -5.57
CA HIS A 89 -26.27 -4.64 -5.31
C HIS A 89 -25.35 -5.49 -4.45
N THR A 90 -24.08 -5.59 -4.83
CA THR A 90 -23.04 -6.28 -4.08
C THR A 90 -21.75 -5.45 -4.05
N THR A 91 -21.14 -5.34 -2.88
CA THR A 91 -19.78 -4.82 -2.71
C THR A 91 -18.83 -5.98 -2.46
N ALA A 92 -17.84 -6.14 -3.34
CA ALA A 92 -16.77 -7.12 -3.19
C ALA A 92 -15.46 -6.43 -2.82
N GLN A 93 -14.67 -7.07 -1.97
CA GLN A 93 -13.34 -6.62 -1.57
C GLN A 93 -12.29 -7.57 -2.15
N VAL A 94 -11.45 -7.05 -3.05
CA VAL A 94 -10.36 -7.80 -3.68
C VAL A 94 -9.02 -7.34 -3.08
N PRO A 95 -8.42 -8.10 -2.16
CA PRO A 95 -7.14 -7.73 -1.55
C PRO A 95 -6.00 -7.85 -2.56
N PHE A 96 -4.99 -7.00 -2.42
CA PHE A 96 -3.76 -7.08 -3.19
C PHE A 96 -2.55 -6.80 -2.31
N LYS A 97 -1.41 -7.38 -2.71
CA LYS A 97 -0.11 -7.14 -2.10
C LYS A 97 0.93 -6.92 -3.20
N SER A 98 1.89 -6.04 -2.94
CA SER A 98 3.02 -5.81 -3.84
C SER A 98 4.27 -5.45 -3.06
N CYS A 99 5.42 -5.70 -3.68
CA CYS A 99 6.71 -5.27 -3.17
C CYS A 99 7.50 -4.66 -4.31
N THR A 100 7.97 -3.43 -4.12
CA THR A 100 8.78 -2.74 -5.12
C THR A 100 10.08 -2.23 -4.52
N HIS A 101 11.14 -2.20 -5.32
CA HIS A 101 12.39 -1.58 -4.94
C HIS A 101 12.29 -0.06 -5.10
N ILE A 102 12.90 0.67 -4.17
CA ILE A 102 12.93 2.13 -4.17
C ILE A 102 14.36 2.61 -3.95
N THR A 103 14.75 3.64 -4.69
CA THR A 103 16.01 4.36 -4.51
C THR A 103 15.71 5.82 -4.20
N PHE A 104 16.54 6.42 -3.34
CA PHE A 104 16.43 7.82 -2.98
C PHE A 104 17.52 8.62 -3.69
N ALA A 105 17.11 9.72 -4.32
CA ALA A 105 18.05 10.68 -4.88
C ALA A 105 18.89 11.31 -3.76
N GLU A 106 20.10 11.75 -4.09
CA GLU A 106 20.96 12.44 -3.14
C GLU A 106 20.27 13.69 -2.58
N GLY A 107 20.21 13.78 -1.25
CA GLY A 107 19.53 14.86 -0.53
C GLY A 107 18.05 14.58 -0.26
N ASN A 108 17.46 13.50 -0.78
CA ASN A 108 16.07 13.09 -0.54
C ASN A 108 15.95 11.78 0.25
N GLU A 109 17.02 11.38 0.92
CA GLU A 109 17.00 10.20 1.79
C GLU A 109 16.16 10.43 3.05
N PRO A 110 15.59 9.37 3.63
CA PRO A 110 15.04 9.40 4.97
C PRO A 110 16.07 9.86 6.01
N ASN A 111 15.68 10.75 6.91
CA ASN A 111 16.42 11.07 8.12
C ASN A 111 16.20 9.97 9.14
N LEU A 112 17.24 9.22 9.47
CA LEU A 112 17.16 8.19 10.50
C LEU A 112 17.37 8.78 11.90
N ALA A 113 16.60 8.28 12.86
CA ALA A 113 16.86 8.47 14.27
C ALA A 113 18.23 7.87 14.62
N GLN A 114 19.09 8.65 15.27
CA GLN A 114 20.38 8.18 15.76
C GLN A 114 20.24 7.80 17.23
N GLN A 115 20.41 6.52 17.54
CA GLN A 115 20.81 6.11 18.87
C GLN A 115 22.34 6.13 18.91
N GLN A 116 22.92 7.11 19.60
CA GLN A 116 24.37 7.15 19.76
C GLN A 116 24.75 6.13 20.82
N GLU A 117 25.74 5.28 20.53
CA GLU A 117 26.25 4.32 21.51
C GLU A 117 26.81 5.04 22.74
N GLN A 118 26.73 4.36 23.89
CA GLN A 118 27.33 4.82 25.15
C GLN A 118 28.80 5.15 24.94
N SER A 119 29.14 6.42 25.00
CA SER A 119 30.54 6.85 24.97
C SER A 119 31.06 6.86 26.40
N THR A 120 32.06 6.00 26.66
CA THR A 120 32.81 5.98 27.92
C THR A 120 34.12 6.74 27.71
N PHE A 121 34.29 7.84 28.42
CA PHE A 121 35.55 8.59 28.40
C PHE A 121 36.39 8.20 29.61
N LEU A 122 37.65 7.85 29.36
CA LEU A 122 38.65 7.52 30.38
C LEU A 122 39.67 8.65 30.47
N PHE A 123 39.76 9.28 31.63
CA PHE A 123 40.76 10.31 31.90
C PHE A 123 41.84 9.76 32.82
N THR A 124 43.10 9.81 32.38
CA THR A 124 44.29 9.47 33.19
C THR A 124 44.98 10.74 33.68
N LYS A 125 45.19 10.84 35.00
CA LYS A 125 45.95 11.95 35.59
C LYS A 125 47.45 11.59 35.63
N PRO A 126 48.35 12.38 35.00
CA PRO A 126 49.76 12.01 34.85
C PRO A 126 50.63 12.14 36.12
N LYS A 127 50.08 12.41 37.31
CA LYS A 127 50.86 12.80 38.52
C LYS A 127 50.54 12.05 39.82
N HIS A 128 50.27 10.74 39.79
CA HIS A 128 50.18 9.96 41.03
C HIS A 128 50.98 8.65 40.96
N HIS A 129 52.00 8.53 41.83
CA HIS A 129 52.61 7.26 42.21
C HIS A 129 51.68 6.56 43.22
N GLY A 130 50.67 5.85 42.73
CA GLY A 130 49.66 5.15 43.51
C GLY A 130 48.43 4.85 42.67
N THR A 131 47.72 3.75 42.97
CA THR A 131 46.58 3.20 42.21
C THR A 131 45.70 4.31 41.60
N MET A 132 45.69 4.37 40.27
CA MET A 132 45.07 5.44 39.49
C MET A 132 43.56 5.58 39.77
N PRO A 133 43.06 6.72 40.27
CA PRO A 133 41.63 6.99 40.24
C PRO A 133 41.26 7.35 38.79
N SER A 134 40.72 6.38 38.04
CA SER A 134 40.15 6.64 36.72
C SER A 134 38.81 7.37 36.90
N LEU A 135 38.71 8.62 36.41
CA LEU A 135 37.43 9.31 36.30
C LEU A 135 36.71 8.75 35.06
N ARG A 136 35.51 8.21 35.26
CA ARG A 136 34.65 7.72 34.19
C ARG A 136 33.52 8.70 33.96
N GLN A 137 33.36 9.12 32.71
CA GLN A 137 32.20 9.90 32.29
C GLN A 137 31.37 9.06 31.32
N PHE A 138 30.06 9.01 31.57
CA PHE A 138 29.09 8.35 30.70
C PHE A 138 28.25 9.43 30.01
N SER A 139 28.05 9.29 28.71
CA SER A 139 27.12 10.12 27.94
C SER A 139 26.16 9.23 27.16
N ASN A 140 24.87 9.52 27.28
CA ASN A 140 23.79 8.88 26.53
C ASN A 140 23.08 9.96 25.70
N GLN A 141 22.96 9.74 24.39
CA GLN A 141 22.25 10.66 23.51
C GLN A 141 21.33 9.86 22.57
N SER A 142 20.07 10.28 22.49
CA SER A 142 19.07 9.72 21.58
C SER A 142 18.43 10.87 20.81
N VAL A 143 18.34 10.72 19.49
CA VAL A 143 17.69 11.68 18.60
C VAL A 143 16.48 11.01 17.98
N TYR A 144 15.29 11.57 18.21
CA TYR A 144 14.04 11.08 17.65
C TYR A 144 13.75 11.78 16.31
N GLN A 145 13.30 11.02 15.32
CA GLN A 145 12.88 11.49 14.00
C GLN A 145 11.52 10.88 13.65
N HIS A 146 10.74 11.56 12.82
CA HIS A 146 9.49 10.99 12.30
C HIS A 146 9.79 9.81 11.39
N GLU A 147 8.99 8.75 11.46
CA GLU A 147 9.11 7.63 10.52
C GLU A 147 8.68 8.06 9.11
N PRO A 148 9.34 7.58 8.04
CA PRO A 148 8.82 7.71 6.70
C PRO A 148 7.46 7.02 6.56
N TYR A 149 6.54 7.65 5.85
CA TYR A 149 5.21 7.12 5.60
C TYR A 149 4.88 7.26 4.11
N CYS A 150 3.89 6.52 3.64
CA CYS A 150 3.45 6.61 2.26
C CYS A 150 2.09 7.28 2.11
N GLU A 151 1.88 7.89 0.95
CA GLU A 151 0.58 8.36 0.50
C GLU A 151 0.28 7.82 -0.90
N LEU A 152 -0.97 7.38 -1.11
CA LEU A 152 -1.48 7.06 -2.44
C LEU A 152 -1.89 8.36 -3.13
N VAL A 153 -1.14 8.77 -4.14
CA VAL A 153 -1.39 10.00 -4.91
C VAL A 153 -2.50 9.77 -5.93
N SER A 154 -2.40 8.66 -6.67
CA SER A 154 -3.37 8.28 -7.69
C SER A 154 -3.25 6.79 -7.99
N TYR A 155 -4.26 6.24 -8.66
CA TYR A 155 -4.20 4.91 -9.25
C TYR A 155 -4.86 4.91 -10.63
N SER A 156 -4.42 4.00 -11.48
CA SER A 156 -5.12 3.62 -12.70
C SER A 156 -5.22 2.10 -12.75
N MET A 157 -6.26 1.60 -13.41
CA MET A 157 -6.53 0.17 -13.44
C MET A 157 -7.16 -0.21 -14.76
N ASP A 158 -6.66 -1.28 -15.34
CA ASP A 158 -7.22 -1.94 -16.51
C ASP A 158 -7.63 -3.36 -16.11
N GLU A 159 -8.79 -3.80 -16.59
CA GLU A 159 -9.32 -5.11 -16.21
C GLU A 159 -9.96 -5.86 -17.37
N VAL A 160 -9.89 -7.19 -17.29
CA VAL A 160 -10.63 -8.13 -18.13
C VAL A 160 -11.53 -8.95 -17.20
N VAL A 161 -12.80 -9.06 -17.57
CA VAL A 161 -13.82 -9.79 -16.81
C VAL A 161 -14.41 -10.90 -17.67
N GLU A 162 -14.41 -12.12 -17.15
CA GLU A 162 -15.07 -13.28 -17.72
C GLU A 162 -16.25 -13.71 -16.84
N GLU A 163 -17.44 -13.77 -17.42
CA GLU A 163 -18.66 -14.22 -16.77
C GLU A 163 -18.80 -15.75 -16.86
N LYS A 164 -18.80 -16.41 -15.71
CA LYS A 164 -18.93 -17.87 -15.56
C LYS A 164 -20.22 -18.22 -14.81
N GLY A 165 -20.89 -19.30 -15.24
CA GLY A 165 -22.05 -19.83 -14.54
C GLY A 165 -22.63 -21.10 -15.12
N THR A 166 -23.54 -21.70 -14.36
CA THR A 166 -24.37 -22.83 -14.78
C THR A 166 -25.65 -22.30 -15.40
N GLY A 167 -25.86 -22.55 -16.69
CA GLY A 167 -27.19 -22.39 -17.27
C GLY A 167 -28.12 -23.39 -16.57
N MET A 168 -28.97 -22.93 -15.65
CA MET A 168 -30.03 -23.79 -15.12
C MET A 168 -30.96 -24.12 -16.27
N LYS A 169 -30.79 -25.33 -16.83
CA LYS A 169 -31.73 -25.92 -17.78
C LYS A 169 -33.02 -26.30 -17.05
N HIS A 170 -33.87 -25.32 -16.75
CA HIS A 170 -35.27 -25.60 -16.46
C HIS A 170 -35.93 -26.14 -17.74
N GLU A 171 -36.41 -27.38 -17.72
CA GLU A 171 -37.17 -27.97 -18.83
C GLU A 171 -38.33 -27.02 -19.22
N GLY A 172 -38.24 -26.43 -20.40
CA GLY A 172 -39.21 -25.45 -20.93
C GLY A 172 -38.70 -24.01 -21.05
N SER A 173 -37.49 -23.69 -20.59
CA SER A 173 -36.93 -22.34 -20.73
C SER A 173 -36.17 -22.16 -22.05
N CYS A 174 -36.39 -21.03 -22.73
CA CYS A 174 -35.64 -20.63 -23.92
C CYS A 174 -34.22 -20.06 -23.61
N HIS A 175 -33.81 -20.15 -22.33
CA HIS A 175 -32.51 -19.87 -21.71
C HIS A 175 -31.72 -18.65 -22.20
N GLU A 176 -31.89 -17.53 -21.48
CA GLU A 176 -30.82 -16.55 -21.30
C GLU A 176 -29.64 -17.19 -20.54
N LYS A 177 -28.42 -16.91 -20.99
CA LYS A 177 -27.19 -17.36 -20.32
C LYS A 177 -27.06 -16.59 -19.00
N THR A 178 -27.09 -17.28 -17.87
CA THR A 178 -26.85 -16.68 -16.55
C THR A 178 -25.42 -16.94 -16.08
N PHE A 179 -24.89 -16.02 -15.29
CA PHE A 179 -23.60 -16.14 -14.62
C PHE A 179 -23.74 -15.86 -13.13
N ASN A 180 -22.87 -16.46 -12.32
CA ASN A 180 -22.82 -16.18 -10.88
C ASN A 180 -21.39 -16.00 -10.38
N ILE A 181 -20.40 -16.12 -11.27
CA ILE A 181 -18.98 -15.92 -10.98
C ILE A 181 -18.42 -14.94 -12.00
N LEU A 182 -17.70 -13.93 -11.53
CA LEU A 182 -16.93 -12.99 -12.34
C LEU A 182 -15.45 -13.27 -12.12
N SER A 183 -14.78 -13.87 -13.10
CA SER A 183 -13.34 -14.05 -13.09
C SER A 183 -12.67 -12.80 -13.65
N LYS A 184 -11.81 -12.17 -12.85
CA LYS A 184 -11.18 -10.90 -13.17
C LYS A 184 -9.67 -11.04 -13.26
N GLN A 185 -9.09 -10.46 -14.31
CA GLN A 185 -7.66 -10.17 -14.41
C GLN A 185 -7.49 -8.65 -14.40
N ILE A 186 -6.70 -8.14 -13.47
CA ILE A 186 -6.56 -6.71 -13.22
C ILE A 186 -5.08 -6.33 -13.27
N VAL A 187 -4.77 -5.26 -14.01
CA VAL A 187 -3.49 -4.56 -13.97
C VAL A 187 -3.71 -3.23 -13.26
N LEU A 188 -3.19 -3.12 -12.05
CA LEU A 188 -3.30 -1.95 -11.19
C LEU A 188 -1.97 -1.20 -11.18
N HIS A 189 -2.00 0.10 -11.45
CA HIS A 189 -0.85 0.99 -11.29
C HIS A 189 -1.11 1.97 -10.17
N LEU A 190 -0.31 1.88 -9.10
CA LEU A 190 -0.36 2.82 -7.97
C LEU A 190 0.72 3.88 -8.14
N MET A 191 0.38 5.14 -7.94
CA MET A 191 1.34 6.22 -7.76
C MET A 191 1.49 6.49 -6.26
N ILE A 192 2.61 6.05 -5.70
CA ILE A 192 2.91 6.20 -4.28
C ILE A 192 3.97 7.27 -4.07
N GLU A 193 3.74 8.14 -3.10
CA GLU A 193 4.77 8.99 -2.53
C GLU A 193 5.26 8.42 -1.21
N VAL A 194 6.57 8.45 -1.00
CA VAL A 194 7.19 8.23 0.29
C VAL A 194 7.57 9.58 0.84
N LEU A 195 7.04 9.93 2.00
CA LEU A 195 7.24 11.20 2.66
C LEU A 195 7.85 11.02 4.04
N GLN A 196 8.44 12.09 4.56
CA GLN A 196 8.82 12.18 5.96
C GLN A 196 8.69 13.62 6.43
N VAL A 197 8.14 13.82 7.63
CA VAL A 197 8.16 15.15 8.25
C VAL A 197 9.60 15.49 8.66
N GLN A 198 10.18 16.50 8.03
CA GLN A 198 11.56 16.94 8.26
C GLN A 198 11.62 18.41 8.67
N GLN A 199 12.67 18.79 9.40
CA GLN A 199 12.99 20.20 9.65
C GLN A 199 13.74 20.78 8.45
N ILE A 200 13.17 21.82 7.83
CA ILE A 200 13.69 22.43 6.61
C ILE A 200 14.09 23.88 6.91
N PRO A 201 15.32 24.31 6.58
CA PRO A 201 15.70 25.72 6.66
C PRO A 201 14.96 26.52 5.59
N LEU A 202 14.32 27.61 5.99
CA LEU A 202 13.81 28.59 5.04
C LEU A 202 14.98 29.41 4.51
N GLN A 203 15.24 29.31 3.20
CA GLN A 203 16.21 30.16 2.53
C GLN A 203 15.69 31.60 2.55
N GLN A 204 16.46 32.50 3.15
CA GLN A 204 16.21 33.94 3.03
C GLN A 204 16.76 34.37 1.68
N HIS A 205 15.88 34.81 0.80
CA HIS A 205 16.24 35.50 -0.45
C HIS A 205 16.54 36.97 -0.17
#